data_AF-A0A957HEW0-F1
#
_entry.id   AF-A0A957HEW0-F1
#
_cell.length_a   1.000
_cell.length_b   1.000
_cell.length_c   1.000
_cell.angle_alpha   90.00
_cell.angle_beta   90.00
_cell.angle_gamma   90.00
#
_symmetry.space_group_name_H-M   'P 1'
#
loop_
_entity.id
_entity.type
_entity.pdbx_description
1 polymer ?
#
loop_
_entity_poly.entity_id
_entity_poly.type
_entity_poly.pdbx_seq_one_letter_code
_entity_poly.pdbx_strand_id
1 'polypeptide(L)' 'MLKKVFSHLMVAALLVMALGASLVSAQDDPVVVKIGGIHPLTGGLANDGIGMDNAIQMAVDEINESGMLEGYVLEYVSAD' A
#
# COMPACT_ATOMS: atom_id res chain seq x y z
N MET A 1 11.02 -12.40 -50.01
CA MET A 1 10.06 -12.87 -48.97
C MET A 1 10.53 -12.54 -47.56
N LEU A 2 11.80 -12.81 -47.22
CA LEU A 2 12.37 -12.53 -45.89
C LEU A 2 12.21 -11.08 -45.38
N LYS A 3 12.34 -10.07 -46.26
CA LYS A 3 12.14 -8.64 -45.92
C LYS A 3 10.70 -8.31 -45.48
N LYS A 4 9.70 -9.00 -46.05
CA LYS A 4 8.28 -8.83 -45.68
C LYS A 4 7.98 -9.49 -44.34
N VAL A 5 8.52 -10.68 -44.10
CA VAL A 5 8.40 -11.41 -42.82
C VAL A 5 9.03 -10.62 -41.67
N PHE A 6 10.22 -10.04 -41.89
CA PHE A 6 10.90 -9.20 -40.91
C PHE A 6 10.10 -7.91 -40.60
N SER A 7 9.52 -7.29 -41.61
CA SER A 7 8.66 -6.11 -41.46
C SER A 7 7.38 -6.41 -40.66
N HIS A 8 6.73 -7.56 -40.89
CA HIS A 8 5.53 -7.94 -40.11
C HIS A 8 5.90 -8.30 -38.66
N LEU A 9 7.06 -8.91 -38.43
CA LEU A 9 7.54 -9.23 -37.09
C LEU A 9 7.82 -7.96 -36.27
N MET A 10 8.35 -6.91 -36.92
CA MET A 10 8.60 -5.63 -36.27
C MET A 10 7.30 -4.89 -35.90
N VAL A 11 6.28 -4.96 -36.77
CA VAL A 11 4.94 -4.38 -36.51
C VAL A 11 4.24 -5.11 -35.35
N ALA A 12 4.35 -6.44 -35.29
CA ALA A 12 3.81 -7.21 -34.17
C ALA A 12 4.49 -6.86 -32.85
N ALA A 13 5.82 -6.69 -32.84
CA ALA A 13 6.55 -6.27 -31.65
C ALA A 13 6.14 -4.86 -31.17
N LEU A 14 5.93 -3.91 -32.09
CA LEU A 14 5.43 -2.57 -31.78
C LEU A 14 4.01 -2.59 -31.20
N LEU A 15 3.13 -3.46 -31.71
CA LEU A 15 1.76 -3.64 -31.20
C LEU A 15 1.74 -4.23 -29.79
N VAL A 16 2.62 -5.19 -29.49
CA VAL A 16 2.75 -5.76 -28.13
C VAL A 16 3.26 -4.72 -27.14
N MET A 17 4.22 -3.87 -27.54
CA MET A 17 4.69 -2.76 -26.70
C MET A 17 3.63 -1.69 -26.47
N ALA A 18 2.82 -1.37 -27.49
CA ALA A 18 1.72 -0.41 -27.37
C ALA A 18 0.57 -0.91 -26.47
N LEU A 19 0.28 -2.23 -26.48
CA LEU A 19 -0.68 -2.83 -25.56
C LEU A 19 -0.15 -2.97 -24.13
N GLY A 20 1.16 -3.19 -23.94
CA GLY A 20 1.77 -3.26 -22.61
C GLY A 20 1.63 -1.97 -21.81
N ALA A 21 1.66 -0.81 -22.47
CA ALA A 21 1.51 0.50 -21.84
C ALA A 21 0.07 0.82 -21.39
N SER A 22 -0.94 0.13 -21.93
CA SER A 22 -2.36 0.35 -21.59
C SER A 22 -2.89 -0.63 -20.55
N LEU A 23 -2.08 -1.59 -20.10
CA LEU A 23 -2.40 -2.54 -19.02
C LEU A 23 -1.93 -2.08 -17.64
N VAL A 24 -1.23 -0.95 -17.54
CA VAL A 24 -1.02 -0.28 -16.25
C VAL A 24 -2.34 0.35 -15.87
N SER A 25 -3.11 -0.34 -15.02
CA SER A 25 -4.21 0.27 -14.29
C SER A 25 -3.64 1.46 -13.51
N ALA A 26 -4.23 2.64 -13.64
CA ALA A 26 -3.99 3.71 -12.67
C ALA A 26 -4.41 3.17 -11.30
N GLN A 27 -3.43 2.88 -10.44
CA GLN A 27 -3.70 2.70 -9.02
C GLN A 27 -3.96 4.09 -8.47
N ASP A 28 -5.18 4.34 -8.00
CA ASP A 28 -5.48 5.52 -7.20
C ASP A 28 -4.57 5.52 -5.97
N ASP A 29 -4.19 6.71 -5.50
CA ASP A 29 -3.41 6.84 -4.27
C ASP A 29 -4.15 6.14 -3.10
N PRO A 30 -3.45 5.42 -2.23
CA PRO A 30 -4.09 4.70 -1.12
C PRO A 30 -4.88 5.65 -0.22
N VAL A 31 -6.09 5.24 0.18
CA VAL A 31 -6.91 6.00 1.14
C VAL A 31 -6.37 5.79 2.55
N VAL A 32 -6.01 6.89 3.21
CA VAL A 32 -5.53 6.85 4.60
C VAL A 32 -6.70 6.76 5.57
N VAL A 33 -6.70 5.71 6.41
CA VAL A 33 -7.68 5.51 7.47
C VAL A 33 -7.02 5.76 8.82
N LYS A 34 -7.44 6.82 9.51
CA LYS A 34 -6.90 7.19 10.83
C LYS A 34 -7.56 6.40 11.94
N ILE A 35 -6.76 5.79 12.80
CA ILE A 35 -7.18 5.10 14.02
C ILE A 35 -6.69 5.91 15.22
N GLY A 36 -7.62 6.41 16.03
CA GLY A 36 -7.28 7.16 17.24
C GLY A 36 -7.17 6.25 18.47
N GLY A 37 -6.15 6.45 19.29
CA GLY A 37 -6.01 5.81 20.60
C GLY A 37 -5.82 6.85 21.70
N ILE A 38 -6.53 6.66 22.82
CA ILE A 38 -6.40 7.49 24.02
C ILE A 38 -6.04 6.57 25.17
N HIS A 39 -4.82 6.73 25.67
CA HIS A 39 -4.25 5.89 26.71
C HIS A 39 -3.56 6.77 27.73
N PRO A 40 -3.55 6.41 29.04
CA PRO A 40 -2.71 7.11 30.00
C PRO A 40 -1.24 6.80 29.68
N LEU A 41 -0.59 7.68 28.93
CA LEU A 41 0.84 7.58 28.61
C LEU A 41 1.69 8.19 29.74
N THR A 42 1.05 8.94 30.63
CA THR A 42 1.66 9.51 31.83
C THR A 42 0.93 9.12 33.12
N GLY A 43 1.55 9.42 34.27
CA GLY A 43 0.96 9.15 35.58
C GLY A 43 1.02 7.68 36.02
N GLY A 44 0.17 7.31 36.96
CA GLY A 44 0.25 6.02 37.65
C GLY A 44 -0.04 4.78 36.80
N LEU A 45 -0.68 4.97 35.64
CA LEU A 45 -1.05 3.90 34.70
C LEU A 45 -0.22 3.94 33.40
N ALA A 46 0.84 4.76 33.35
CA ALA A 46 1.69 4.95 32.18
C ALA A 46 2.21 3.64 31.58
N ASN A 47 2.63 2.69 32.41
CA ASN A 47 3.16 1.41 31.93
C ASN A 47 2.12 0.62 31.13
N ASP A 48 0.87 0.58 31.62
CA ASP A 48 -0.21 -0.13 30.93
C ASP A 48 -0.59 0.62 29.66
N GLY A 49 -0.71 1.95 29.72
CA GLY A 49 -1.06 2.78 28.57
C GLY A 49 -0.01 2.72 27.46
N ILE A 50 1.28 2.79 27.79
CA ILE A 50 2.39 2.62 26.83
C ILE A 50 2.35 1.21 26.22
N GLY A 51 2.06 0.18 27.02
CA GLY A 51 1.92 -1.19 26.51
C GLY A 51 0.79 -1.32 25.49
N MET A 52 -0.36 -0.72 25.78
CA MET A 52 -1.51 -0.67 24.85
C MET A 52 -1.19 0.13 23.59
N ASP A 53 -0.57 1.30 23.73
CA ASP A 53 -0.21 2.17 22.62
C ASP A 53 0.72 1.48 21.61
N ASN A 54 1.78 0.84 22.13
CA ASN A 54 2.72 0.07 21.33
C ASN A 54 2.06 -1.14 20.66
N ALA A 55 1.11 -1.80 21.32
CA ALA A 55 0.41 -2.94 20.75
C ALA A 55 -0.48 -2.53 19.57
N ILE A 56 -1.14 -1.38 19.64
CA ILE A 56 -1.93 -0.85 18.52
C ILE A 56 -1.02 -0.46 17.36
N GLN A 57 0.09 0.22 17.63
CA GLN A 57 1.06 0.56 16.59
C GLN A 57 1.58 -0.69 15.88
N MET A 58 1.97 -1.73 16.63
CA MET A 58 2.42 -3.00 16.08
C MET A 58 1.36 -3.66 15.19
N ALA A 59 0.10 -3.66 15.62
CA ALA A 59 -1.00 -4.22 14.82
C ALA A 59 -1.22 -3.42 13.51
N VAL A 60 -1.11 -2.08 13.56
CA VAL A 60 -1.21 -1.22 12.38
C VAL A 60 -0.08 -1.51 11.39
N ASP A 61 1.15 -1.66 11.89
CA ASP A 61 2.32 -2.00 11.07
C ASP A 61 2.14 -3.36 10.40
N GLU A 62 1.77 -4.40 11.15
CA GLU A 62 1.54 -5.75 10.61
C GLU A 62 0.44 -5.77 9.53
N ILE A 63 -0.66 -5.04 9.74
CA ILE A 63 -1.75 -4.95 8.76
C ILE A 63 -1.28 -4.26 7.48
N ASN A 64 -0.57 -3.14 7.60
CA ASN A 64 -0.06 -2.41 6.44
C ASN A 64 0.98 -3.24 5.68
N GLU A 65 1.88 -3.95 6.36
CA GLU A 65 2.88 -4.82 5.76
C GLU A 65 2.28 -6.06 5.09
N SER A 66 1.21 -6.62 5.65
CA SER A 66 0.54 -7.80 5.10
C SER A 66 -0.12 -7.56 3.74
N GLY A 67 -0.38 -6.30 3.38
CA GLY A 67 -1.12 -5.94 2.17
C GLY A 67 -2.58 -6.41 2.20
N MET A 68 -3.13 -6.78 3.37
CA MET A 68 -4.49 -7.29 3.51
C MET A 68 -5.57 -6.26 3.11
N LEU A 69 -5.26 -4.96 3.20
CA LEU A 69 -6.19 -3.88 2.89
C LEU A 69 -5.79 -3.20 1.58
N GLU A 70 -6.12 -3.83 0.45
CA GLU A 70 -5.85 -3.27 -0.88
C GLU A 70 -6.50 -1.87 -1.04
N GLY A 71 -5.70 -0.88 -1.41
CA GLY A 71 -6.14 0.51 -1.60
C GLY A 71 -6.28 1.34 -0.32
N TYR A 72 -5.94 0.80 0.85
CA TYR A 72 -5.99 1.52 2.12
C TYR A 72 -4.67 1.43 2.87
N VAL A 73 -4.35 2.49 3.62
CA VAL A 73 -3.24 2.53 4.57
C VAL A 73 -3.77 2.98 5.92
N LEU A 74 -3.47 2.22 6.97
CA LEU A 74 -3.82 2.59 8.33
C LEU A 74 -2.79 3.56 8.90
N GLU A 75 -3.26 4.62 9.57
CA GLU A 75 -2.43 5.57 10.32
C GLU A 75 -2.91 5.60 11.77
N TYR A 76 -2.04 5.23 12.71
CA TYR A 76 -2.34 5.32 14.13
C TYR A 76 -2.01 6.73 14.66
N VAL A 77 -2.94 7.31 15.43
CA VAL A 77 -2.80 8.61 16.08
C VAL A 77 -3.04 8.45 17.58
N SER A 78 -2.00 8.64 18.36
CA SER A 78 -2.02 8.51 19.82
C SER A 78 -2.19 9.86 20.52
N ALA A 79 -2.92 9.85 21.65
CA ALA A 79 -3.03 10.96 22.58
C ALA A 79 -3.03 10.45 24.04
N ASP A 80 -2.49 11.28 24.94
CA ASP A 80 -2.50 11.10 26.41
C ASP A 80 -3.72 11.80 27.04
#